data_AF-A0AA40WE40-F1
#
_entry.id   AF-A0AA40WE40-F1
#
_cell.length_a   1.000
_cell.length_b   1.000
_cell.length_c   1.000
_cell.angle_alpha   90.00
_cell.angle_beta   90.00
_cell.angle_gamma   90.00
#
_symmetry.space_group_name_H-M   'P 1'
#
loop_
_entity.id
_entity.type
_entity.pdbx_description
1 polymer ?
#
loop_
_entity_poly.entity_id
_entity_poly.type
_entity_poly.pdbx_seq_one_letter_code
_entity_poly.pdbx_strand_id
1 'polypeptide(L)'
;MEISDLALRIIIVLIPGFLTTLLFRYLSTHRDYSNFYFIVLSSVFGLSNYLVLEVLFQLLNLLKCIFIFITKRGLIIENKLFVSLWGSLIDRSFRVEPIEIIFASIIALISAIFYTWVYQKKIILRFANTRLHITNKSGDDDIWSHYLRACPKTYLYLLANEL
;
A
#
# COMPACT_ATOMS: atom_id res chain seq x y z
N MET A 1 10.31 -12.49 30.24
CA MET A 1 10.98 -12.75 28.94
C MET A 1 10.30 -11.86 27.89
N GLU A 2 10.49 -10.53 27.97
CA GLU A 2 9.58 -9.55 27.30
C GLU A 2 10.04 -9.11 25.90
N ILE A 3 11.34 -9.23 25.59
CA ILE A 3 11.90 -8.78 24.30
C ILE A 3 11.47 -9.70 23.14
N SER A 4 11.26 -10.99 23.42
CA SER A 4 10.90 -12.00 22.41
C SER A 4 9.57 -11.68 21.72
N ASP A 5 8.57 -11.23 22.49
CA ASP A 5 7.21 -11.05 21.97
C ASP A 5 7.09 -9.81 21.08
N LEU A 6 7.77 -8.72 21.45
CA LEU A 6 7.82 -7.51 20.63
C LEU A 6 8.57 -7.76 19.32
N ALA A 7 9.69 -8.48 19.35
CA ALA A 7 10.43 -8.86 18.16
C ALA A 7 9.57 -9.71 17.20
N LEU A 8 8.83 -10.68 17.72
CA LEU A 8 7.90 -11.50 16.92
C LEU A 8 6.81 -10.67 16.25
N ARG A 9 6.23 -9.69 16.96
CA ARG A 9 5.21 -8.79 16.38
C ARG A 9 5.79 -7.96 15.24
N ILE A 10 6.99 -7.43 15.40
CA ILE A 10 7.67 -6.68 14.33
C ILE A 10 7.92 -7.59 13.12
N ILE A 11 8.39 -8.82 13.33
CA ILE A 11 8.59 -9.80 12.25
C ILE A 11 7.27 -10.07 11.51
N ILE A 12 6.16 -10.23 12.22
CA ILE A 12 4.83 -10.48 11.63
C ILE A 12 4.32 -9.29 10.82
N VAL A 13 4.60 -8.06 11.26
CA VAL A 13 4.29 -6.85 10.50
C VAL A 13 5.17 -6.75 9.25
N LEU A 14 6.43 -7.14 9.37
CA LEU A 14 7.40 -7.08 8.27
C LEU A 14 7.11 -8.07 7.15
N ILE A 15 6.49 -9.24 7.40
CA ILE A 15 6.19 -10.24 6.35
C ILE A 15 5.36 -9.64 5.19
N PRO A 16 4.14 -9.10 5.41
CA PRO A 16 3.37 -8.47 4.33
C PRO A 16 4.04 -7.18 3.85
N GLY A 17 4.76 -6.48 4.73
CA GLY A 17 5.52 -5.27 4.38
C GLY A 17 6.61 -5.51 3.35
N PHE A 18 7.40 -6.57 3.54
CA PHE A 18 8.46 -7.00 2.62
C PHE A 18 7.89 -7.34 1.25
N LEU A 19 6.80 -8.11 1.21
CA LEU A 19 6.09 -8.44 -0.04
C LEU A 19 5.70 -7.18 -0.81
N THR A 20 5.07 -6.20 -0.15
CA THR A 20 4.69 -4.95 -0.80
C THR A 20 5.91 -4.16 -1.28
N THR A 21 6.97 -4.03 -0.47
CA THR A 21 8.19 -3.32 -0.90
C THR A 21 8.90 -3.97 -2.08
N LEU A 22 8.98 -5.29 -2.11
CA LEU A 22 9.63 -6.03 -3.20
C LEU A 22 8.87 -5.81 -4.51
N LEU A 23 7.55 -5.96 -4.47
CA LEU A 23 6.70 -5.70 -5.64
C LEU A 23 6.75 -4.24 -6.07
N PHE A 24 6.61 -3.30 -5.14
CA PHE A 24 6.71 -1.87 -5.42
C PHE A 24 8.05 -1.52 -6.06
N ARG A 25 9.16 -2.10 -5.58
CA ARG A 25 10.49 -1.90 -6.17
C ARG A 25 10.61 -2.51 -7.56
N TYR A 26 10.00 -3.65 -7.81
CA TYR A 26 10.02 -4.31 -9.12
C TYR A 26 9.17 -3.56 -10.16
N LEU A 27 8.03 -3.02 -9.74
CA LEU A 27 7.08 -2.31 -10.60
C LEU A 27 7.43 -0.82 -10.79
N SER A 28 8.11 -0.21 -9.82
CA SER A 28 8.56 1.18 -9.87
C SER A 28 9.94 1.31 -10.54
N THR A 29 10.32 2.53 -10.90
CA THR A 29 11.61 2.82 -11.54
C THR A 29 12.77 2.31 -10.69
N HIS A 30 13.75 1.64 -11.32
CA HIS A 30 14.95 1.13 -10.68
C HIS A 30 15.76 2.26 -10.03
N ARG A 31 15.43 2.57 -8.78
CA ARG A 31 16.25 3.41 -7.91
C ARG A 31 16.85 2.51 -6.85
N ASP A 32 18.15 2.68 -6.61
CA ASP A 32 18.82 1.94 -5.56
C ASP A 32 18.41 2.49 -4.20
N TYR A 33 17.72 1.66 -3.43
CA TYR A 33 17.37 1.93 -2.06
C TYR A 33 18.45 1.36 -1.14
N SER A 34 18.88 2.14 -0.15
CA SER A 34 19.74 1.61 0.91
C SER A 34 18.99 0.53 1.72
N ASN A 35 19.72 -0.42 2.29
CA ASN A 35 19.12 -1.49 3.11
C ASN A 35 18.28 -0.95 4.27
N PHE A 36 18.72 0.15 4.88
CA PHE A 36 17.97 0.82 5.95
C PHE A 36 16.64 1.39 5.43
N TYR A 37 16.66 2.08 4.29
CA TYR A 37 15.44 2.61 3.68
C TYR A 37 14.47 1.50 3.31
N PHE A 38 14.97 0.37 2.81
CA PHE A 38 14.15 -0.79 2.50
C PHE A 38 13.41 -1.32 3.74
N ILE A 39 14.12 -1.53 4.86
CA ILE A 39 13.51 -2.02 6.10
C ILE A 39 12.45 -1.04 6.64
N VAL A 40 12.75 0.26 6.65
CA VAL A 40 11.79 1.29 7.10
C VAL A 40 10.56 1.34 6.18
N LEU A 41 10.76 1.24 4.86
CA LEU A 41 9.63 1.23 3.93
C LEU A 41 8.78 -0.03 4.09
N SER A 42 9.41 -1.19 4.33
CA SER A 42 8.71 -2.45 4.60
C SER A 42 7.90 -2.38 5.87
N SER A 43 8.41 -1.79 6.95
CA SER A 43 7.62 -1.65 8.18
C SER A 43 6.41 -0.73 7.98
N VAL A 44 6.57 0.39 7.26
CA VAL A 44 5.48 1.32 6.93
C VAL A 44 4.41 0.64 6.09
N PHE A 45 4.79 -0.09 5.03
CA PHE A 45 3.83 -0.83 4.21
C PHE A 45 3.21 -2.01 4.95
N GLY A 46 3.94 -2.66 5.86
CA GLY A 46 3.39 -3.70 6.72
C GLY A 46 2.23 -3.16 7.56
N LEU A 47 2.46 -2.06 8.27
CA LEU A 47 1.42 -1.40 9.07
C LEU A 47 0.25 -0.92 8.19
N SER A 48 0.52 -0.36 7.01
CA SER A 48 -0.55 0.09 6.11
C SER A 48 -1.43 -1.08 5.63
N ASN A 49 -0.84 -2.25 5.36
CA ASN A 49 -1.61 -3.43 4.97
C ASN A 49 -2.51 -3.95 6.11
N TYR A 50 -2.03 -3.95 7.36
CA TYR A 50 -2.86 -4.30 8.51
C TYR A 50 -3.97 -3.27 8.77
N LEU A 51 -3.72 -1.99 8.50
CA LEU A 51 -4.77 -0.96 8.53
C LEU A 51 -5.82 -1.17 7.43
N VAL A 52 -5.41 -1.54 6.22
CA VAL A 52 -6.36 -1.87 5.14
C VAL A 52 -7.19 -3.10 5.52
N LEU A 53 -6.57 -4.12 6.12
CA LEU A 53 -7.28 -5.31 6.62
C LEU A 53 -8.33 -4.94 7.67
N GLU A 54 -7.98 -4.06 8.62
CA GLU A 54 -8.89 -3.55 9.65
C GLU A 54 -10.10 -2.86 9.03
N VAL A 55 -9.87 -1.94 8.08
CA VAL A 55 -10.95 -1.24 7.36
C VAL A 55 -11.85 -2.22 6.62
N LEU A 56 -11.28 -3.24 5.96
CA LEU A 56 -12.07 -4.28 5.27
C LEU A 56 -12.93 -5.08 6.25
N PHE A 57 -12.39 -5.43 7.42
CA PHE A 57 -13.15 -6.18 8.43
C PHE A 57 -14.32 -5.37 8.97
N GLN A 58 -14.10 -4.08 9.26
CA GLN A 58 -15.14 -3.16 9.71
C GLN A 58 -16.23 -2.97 8.63
N LEU A 59 -15.84 -2.83 7.36
CA LEU A 59 -16.79 -2.75 6.24
C LEU A 59 -17.64 -4.02 6.12
N LEU A 60 -17.04 -5.21 6.23
CA LEU A 60 -17.78 -6.48 6.19
C LEU A 60 -18.75 -6.62 7.37
N ASN A 61 -18.35 -6.17 8.57
CA ASN A 61 -19.25 -6.16 9.73
C ASN A 61 -20.42 -5.20 9.53
N LEU A 62 -20.19 -4.00 8.97
CA LEU A 62 -21.27 -3.06 8.64
C LEU A 62 -22.25 -3.69 7.63
N LEU A 63 -21.74 -4.34 6.58
CA LEU A 63 -22.58 -5.03 5.58
C LEU A 63 -23.39 -6.17 6.20
N LYS A 64 -22.79 -6.97 7.10
CA LYS A 64 -23.51 -8.02 7.84
C LYS A 64 -24.62 -7.44 8.71
N CYS A 65 -24.34 -6.35 9.44
CA CYS A 65 -25.34 -5.68 10.27
C CYS A 65 -26.53 -5.17 9.43
N ILE A 66 -26.24 -4.56 8.26
CA ILE A 66 -27.29 -4.11 7.32
C ILE A 66 -28.10 -5.30 6.80
N PHE A 67 -27.43 -6.40 6.41
CA PHE A 67 -28.09 -7.59 5.88
C PHE A 67 -29.01 -8.29 6.90
N ILE A 68 -28.57 -8.36 8.17
CA ILE A 68 -29.37 -8.91 9.27
C ILE A 68 -30.59 -8.03 9.55
N PHE A 69 -30.41 -6.70 9.55
CA PHE A 69 -31.51 -5.75 9.71
C PHE A 69 -32.58 -5.94 8.62
N ILE A 70 -32.17 -6.20 7.37
CA ILE A 70 -33.08 -6.43 6.24
C ILE A 70 -33.76 -7.81 6.32
N THR A 71 -33.02 -8.86 6.68
CA THR A 71 -33.50 -10.25 6.55
C THR A 71 -34.25 -10.75 7.79
N LYS A 72 -34.28 -9.99 8.90
CA LYS A 72 -34.88 -10.37 10.20
C LYS A 72 -34.53 -11.79 10.67
N ARG A 73 -33.34 -12.28 10.29
CA ARG A 73 -32.88 -13.62 10.66
C ARG A 73 -31.83 -13.44 11.75
N GLY A 74 -32.11 -13.98 12.93
CA GLY A 74 -31.16 -14.01 14.05
C GLY A 74 -29.99 -14.93 13.74
N LEU A 75 -29.01 -14.43 13.01
CA LEU A 75 -27.71 -15.09 12.88
C LEU A 75 -26.83 -14.64 14.04
N ILE A 76 -26.25 -15.62 14.74
CA ILE A 76 -25.30 -15.42 15.82
C ILE A 76 -24.07 -14.75 15.21
N ILE A 77 -23.82 -13.51 15.61
CA ILE A 77 -22.71 -12.71 15.10
C ILE A 77 -21.51 -12.91 16.02
N GLU A 78 -20.55 -13.73 15.61
CA GLU A 78 -19.21 -13.66 16.17
C GLU A 78 -18.52 -12.40 15.62
N ASN A 79 -18.73 -11.28 16.30
CA ASN A 79 -18.15 -9.99 15.94
C ASN A 79 -16.76 -9.85 16.53
N LYS A 80 -15.74 -10.24 15.76
CA LYS A 80 -14.36 -9.86 16.08
C LYS A 80 -14.14 -8.42 15.61
N LEU A 81 -14.46 -7.43 16.44
CA LEU A 81 -14.50 -6.01 16.00
C LEU A 81 -13.15 -5.45 15.52
N PHE A 82 -12.04 -6.05 15.93
CA PHE A 82 -10.69 -5.60 15.62
C PHE A 82 -9.82 -6.78 15.18
N VAL A 83 -8.86 -6.51 14.29
CA VAL A 83 -7.77 -7.43 13.94
C VAL A 83 -6.97 -7.74 15.21
N SER A 84 -6.70 -9.02 15.46
CA SER A 84 -6.03 -9.49 16.68
C SER A 84 -4.64 -8.87 16.89
N LEU A 85 -4.00 -8.40 15.83
CA LEU A 85 -2.75 -7.67 15.91
C LEU A 85 -2.86 -6.40 16.77
N TRP A 86 -3.94 -5.62 16.65
CA TRP A 86 -4.13 -4.40 17.46
C TRP A 86 -4.37 -4.74 18.94
N GLY A 87 -5.19 -5.76 19.19
CA GLY A 87 -5.40 -6.28 20.55
C GLY A 87 -4.10 -6.81 21.15
N SER A 88 -3.30 -7.52 20.35
CA SER A 88 -1.96 -7.98 20.74
C SER A 88 -1.04 -6.81 21.05
N LEU A 89 -1.06 -5.69 20.30
CA LEU A 89 -0.23 -4.52 20.63
C LEU A 89 -0.54 -3.90 22.00
N ILE A 90 -1.81 -3.97 22.43
CA ILE A 90 -2.28 -3.41 23.70
C ILE A 90 -2.09 -4.41 24.85
N ASP A 91 -2.40 -5.68 24.61
CA ASP A 91 -2.31 -6.75 25.60
C ASP A 91 -0.94 -7.45 25.59
N ARG A 92 -0.42 -7.77 26.78
CA ARG A 92 0.85 -8.52 26.90
C ARG A 92 0.74 -9.97 26.41
N SER A 93 -0.47 -10.50 26.21
CA SER A 93 -0.65 -11.85 25.68
C SER A 93 -0.51 -11.88 24.16
N PHE A 94 0.50 -12.57 23.66
CA PHE A 94 0.66 -12.79 22.23
C PHE A 94 -0.43 -13.75 21.72
N ARG A 95 -1.44 -13.19 21.05
CA ARG A 95 -2.51 -13.92 20.38
C ARG A 95 -2.75 -13.31 19.01
N VAL A 96 -1.83 -13.57 18.07
CA VAL A 96 -2.03 -13.22 16.66
C VAL A 96 -2.48 -14.46 15.92
N GLU A 97 -3.65 -14.39 15.30
CA GLU A 97 -4.16 -15.51 14.50
C GLU A 97 -3.38 -15.62 13.18
N PRO A 98 -2.87 -16.82 12.83
CA PRO A 98 -2.13 -17.02 11.58
C PRO A 98 -2.92 -16.64 10.32
N ILE A 99 -4.26 -16.75 10.39
CA ILE A 99 -5.14 -16.40 9.28
C ILE A 99 -5.05 -14.91 8.91
N GLU A 100 -4.86 -14.03 9.91
CA GLU A 100 -4.75 -12.59 9.68
C GLU A 100 -3.46 -12.25 8.91
N ILE A 101 -2.38 -12.99 9.17
CA ILE A 101 -1.10 -12.83 8.47
C ILE A 101 -1.24 -13.21 6.99
N ILE A 102 -1.98 -14.29 6.70
CA ILE A 102 -2.25 -14.74 5.33
C ILE A 102 -3.09 -13.69 4.59
N PHE A 103 -4.18 -13.21 5.20
CA PHE A 103 -5.01 -12.17 4.58
C PHE A 103 -4.26 -10.84 4.40
N ALA A 104 -3.45 -10.42 5.38
CA ALA A 104 -2.59 -9.25 5.26
C ALA A 104 -1.58 -9.40 4.10
N SER A 105 -1.05 -10.60 3.88
CA SER A 105 -0.14 -10.89 2.77
C SER A 105 -0.84 -10.88 1.41
N ILE A 106 -2.09 -11.34 1.32
CA ILE A 106 -2.91 -11.21 0.10
C ILE A 106 -3.18 -9.73 -0.20
N ILE A 107 -3.56 -8.96 0.83
CA ILE A 107 -3.75 -7.51 0.72
C ILE A 107 -2.46 -6.83 0.28
N ALA A 108 -1.31 -7.26 0.79
CA ALA A 108 0.00 -6.71 0.42
C ALA A 108 0.26 -6.73 -1.09
N LEU A 109 -0.17 -7.79 -1.79
CA LEU A 109 -0.04 -7.92 -3.24
C LEU A 109 -0.91 -6.88 -3.97
N ILE A 110 -2.16 -6.76 -3.55
CA ILE A 110 -3.12 -5.82 -4.14
C ILE A 110 -2.70 -4.37 -3.86
N SER A 111 -2.33 -4.08 -2.62
CA SER A 111 -1.80 -2.78 -2.18
C SER A 111 -0.56 -2.38 -2.95
N ALA A 112 0.35 -3.30 -3.26
CA ALA A 112 1.57 -2.98 -4.02
C ALA A 112 1.27 -2.44 -5.42
N ILE A 113 0.31 -3.07 -6.13
CA ILE A 113 -0.15 -2.61 -7.44
C ILE A 113 -0.78 -1.22 -7.30
N PHE A 114 -1.64 -1.05 -6.29
CA PHE A 114 -2.27 0.24 -6.01
C PHE A 114 -1.25 1.35 -5.73
N TYR A 115 -0.26 1.11 -4.86
CA TYR A 115 0.78 2.08 -4.53
C TYR A 115 1.64 2.42 -5.74
N THR A 116 1.99 1.43 -6.57
CA THR A 116 2.72 1.67 -7.81
C THR A 116 1.91 2.54 -8.77
N TRP A 117 0.61 2.26 -8.92
CA TRP A 117 -0.28 3.05 -9.76
C TRP A 117 -0.39 4.51 -9.29
N VAL A 118 -0.55 4.72 -7.97
CA VAL A 118 -0.57 6.06 -7.36
C VAL A 118 0.75 6.80 -7.61
N TYR A 119 1.88 6.09 -7.46
CA TYR A 119 3.21 6.64 -7.66
C TYR A 119 3.46 7.02 -9.13
N GLN A 120 3.17 6.14 -10.08
CA GLN A 120 3.42 6.35 -11.51
C GLN A 120 2.57 7.48 -12.08
N LYS A 121 1.32 7.61 -11.64
CA LYS A 121 0.43 8.72 -12.04
C LYS A 121 0.76 10.04 -11.33
N LYS A 122 1.77 10.06 -10.44
CA LYS A 122 2.19 11.23 -9.65
C LYS A 122 0.98 11.92 -8.98
N ILE A 123 -0.02 11.16 -8.55
CA ILE A 123 -1.32 11.69 -8.07
C ILE A 123 -1.10 12.60 -6.87
N ILE A 124 -0.24 12.19 -5.94
CA ILE A 124 0.09 12.94 -4.73
C ILE A 124 0.74 14.29 -5.08
N LEU A 125 1.70 14.29 -6.01
CA LEU A 125 2.39 15.50 -6.46
C LEU A 125 1.44 16.45 -7.20
N ARG A 126 0.58 15.90 -8.07
CA ARG A 126 -0.45 16.68 -8.77
C ARG A 126 -1.44 17.30 -7.79
N PHE A 127 -1.93 16.53 -6.82
CA PHE A 127 -2.84 17.03 -5.79
C PHE A 127 -2.20 18.11 -4.92
N ALA A 128 -0.96 17.90 -4.47
CA ALA A 128 -0.23 18.86 -3.66
C ALA A 128 0.03 20.18 -4.39
N ASN A 129 0.31 20.15 -5.69
CA ASN A 129 0.49 21.34 -6.50
C ASN A 129 -0.85 22.05 -6.78
N THR A 130 -1.86 21.31 -7.26
CA THR A 130 -3.13 21.92 -7.73
C THR A 130 -4.04 22.40 -6.59
N ARG A 131 -4.07 21.72 -5.44
CA ARG A 131 -5.01 22.05 -4.35
C ARG A 131 -4.35 22.79 -3.19
N LEU A 132 -3.06 22.53 -2.93
CA LEU A 132 -2.39 23.01 -1.72
C LEU A 132 -1.26 24.01 -2.00
N HIS A 133 -0.78 24.13 -3.24
CA HIS A 133 0.35 24.99 -3.63
C HIS A 133 1.61 24.83 -2.75
N ILE A 134 1.82 23.65 -2.14
CA ILE A 134 2.95 23.40 -1.22
C ILE A 134 4.26 23.16 -1.98
N THR A 135 4.18 22.75 -3.25
CA THR A 135 5.37 22.40 -4.05
C THR A 135 5.26 22.95 -5.46
N ASN A 136 6.36 23.53 -5.94
CA ASN A 136 6.51 24.00 -7.32
C ASN A 136 7.01 22.90 -8.27
N LYS A 137 7.23 21.68 -7.75
CA LYS A 137 7.59 20.52 -8.56
C LYS A 137 6.32 20.02 -9.23
N SER A 138 6.05 20.51 -10.44
CA SER A 138 4.96 20.00 -11.24
C SER A 138 5.19 18.52 -11.50
N GLY A 139 4.16 17.71 -11.31
CA GLY A 139 4.18 16.28 -11.63
C GLY A 139 4.29 16.02 -13.13
N ASP A 140 4.78 16.98 -13.90
CA ASP A 140 4.97 16.87 -15.33
C ASP A 140 6.18 15.99 -15.61
N ASP A 141 6.16 15.37 -16.78
CA ASP A 141 7.26 14.59 -17.28
C ASP A 141 8.32 15.56 -17.81
N ASP A 142 9.61 15.25 -17.64
CA ASP A 142 10.69 16.07 -18.19
C ASP A 142 10.41 16.34 -19.66
N ILE A 143 10.67 17.57 -20.12
CA ILE A 143 10.35 18.05 -21.49
C ILE A 143 10.77 17.00 -22.54
N TRP A 144 11.96 16.40 -22.36
CA TRP A 144 12.49 15.33 -23.19
C TRP A 144 11.63 14.06 -23.21
N SER A 145 11.16 13.60 -22.05
CA SER A 145 10.26 12.44 -21.95
C SER A 145 8.86 12.71 -22.50
N HIS A 146 8.40 13.97 -22.48
CA HIS A 146 7.19 14.40 -23.16
C HIS A 146 7.37 14.34 -24.69
N TYR A 147 8.47 14.87 -25.23
CA TYR A 147 8.77 14.82 -26.67
C TYR A 147 8.95 13.39 -27.20
N LEU A 148 9.65 12.53 -26.44
CA LEU A 148 9.89 11.12 -26.83
C LEU A 148 8.61 10.27 -26.84
N ARG A 149 7.60 10.63 -26.04
CA ARG A 149 6.28 9.96 -26.06
C ARG A 149 5.33 10.52 -27.13
N ALA A 150 5.54 11.76 -27.58
CA ALA A 150 4.56 12.48 -28.39
C ALA A 150 4.45 12.00 -29.85
N CYS A 151 5.53 11.54 -30.51
CA CYS A 151 5.36 10.85 -31.80
C CYS A 151 6.66 10.22 -32.35
N PRO A 152 6.61 8.98 -32.85
CA PRO A 152 7.66 8.35 -33.66
C PRO A 152 7.94 8.99 -35.04
N LYS A 153 7.29 10.09 -35.42
CA LYS A 153 7.37 10.62 -36.79
C LYS A 153 8.07 11.98 -36.88
N THR A 154 8.18 12.72 -35.79
CA THR A 154 8.71 14.10 -35.81
C THR A 154 10.24 14.14 -35.91
N TYR A 155 10.93 13.13 -35.39
CA TYR A 155 12.40 13.07 -35.48
C TYR A 155 12.94 12.88 -36.90
N LEU A 156 12.17 12.24 -37.78
CA LEU A 156 12.56 12.03 -39.18
C LEU A 156 12.52 13.34 -39.97
N TYR A 157 11.64 14.28 -39.61
CA TYR A 157 11.58 15.61 -40.24
C TYR A 157 12.66 16.57 -39.75
N LEU A 158 13.14 16.43 -38.51
CA LEU A 158 14.25 17.26 -38.01
C LEU A 158 15.60 16.79 -38.57
N LEU A 159 15.83 15.49 -38.67
CA LEU A 159 17.05 14.95 -39.28
C LEU A 159 17.09 15.10 -40.81
N ALA A 160 15.93 15.10 -41.48
CA ALA A 160 15.87 15.31 -42.94
C ALA A 160 15.98 16.78 -43.35
N ASN A 161 15.85 17.74 -42.43
CA ASN A 161 16.04 19.17 -42.70
C ASN A 161 17.44 19.68 -42.35
N GLU A 162 18.30 18.84 -41.76
CA GLU A 162 19.71 19.15 -41.47
C GLU A 162 20.69 18.43 -42.43
N LEU A 163 20.18 17.72 -43.45
CA LEU A 163 20.93 17.15 -44.58
C LEU A 163 20.59 17.90 -45.87
#